data_AF-A0AAD7RG71-F1
#
_entry.id   AF-A0AAD7RG71-F1
#
_cell.length_a   1.000
_cell.length_b   1.000
_cell.length_c   1.000
_cell.angle_alpha   90.00
_cell.angle_beta   90.00
_cell.angle_gamma   90.00
#
_symmetry.space_group_name_H-M   'P 1'
#
loop_
_entity.id
_entity.type
_entity.pdbx_description
1 polymer ?
#
loop_
_entity_poly.entity_id
_entity_poly.type
_entity_poly.pdbx_seq_one_letter_code
_entity_poly.pdbx_strand_id
1 'polypeptide(L)'
;MASKPAKKDKKREDDVTPVTSDANMAALTKLLEEHKEALSMEFKSAITPLEAKLDYVQATVTDHGHRLTSLEANANQLSDQMVAMEAKCAAMEERYNKLKAKTIDLESRSRRNNIRIIGLPESIEGTRPAAFSSGLLVELLGDGVLPSPPELDRAHRALTAKPAPGSRPRAVIMRVHHYKIKEAIVQESRRRRGELSYRGKPVAIFEDYCPEVVEQRTVYREVMSALYQRGFKPSLPSEATDHNKRRWEKVLCIGRGR
;
A
#
# COMPACT_ATOMS: atom_id res chain seq x y z
N MET A 1 -33.56 109.94 67.10
CA MET A 1 -34.83 109.36 67.57
C MET A 1 -34.61 107.87 67.80
N ALA A 2 -34.99 107.37 68.98
CA ALA A 2 -35.11 105.97 69.44
C ALA A 2 -33.94 104.98 69.19
N SER A 3 -33.45 104.15 70.12
CA SER A 3 -33.62 103.96 71.56
C SER A 3 -32.43 103.10 72.04
N LYS A 4 -31.91 103.42 73.22
CA LYS A 4 -30.96 102.65 74.07
C LYS A 4 -31.62 101.35 74.61
N PRO A 5 -30.93 100.40 75.29
CA PRO A 5 -29.70 100.60 76.09
C PRO A 5 -28.62 99.50 76.05
N ALA A 6 -27.50 99.88 76.67
CA ALA A 6 -26.28 99.16 76.95
C ALA A 6 -26.40 97.99 77.95
N LYS A 7 -25.41 97.09 77.90
CA LYS A 7 -24.79 96.53 79.12
C LYS A 7 -23.31 96.22 78.92
N LYS A 8 -22.58 96.52 80.00
CA LYS A 8 -21.14 96.67 80.22
C LYS A 8 -20.34 95.36 80.28
N ASP A 9 -19.05 95.52 80.00
CA ASP A 9 -17.87 94.96 80.66
C ASP A 9 -17.81 93.45 80.95
N LYS A 10 -16.86 92.76 80.32
CA LYS A 10 -15.63 92.33 81.03
C LYS A 10 -14.53 91.90 80.06
N LYS A 11 -13.51 92.75 79.93
CA LYS A 11 -12.18 92.36 79.45
C LYS A 11 -11.60 91.38 80.49
N ARG A 12 -11.44 90.11 80.11
CA ARG A 12 -10.51 89.16 80.75
C ARG A 12 -9.57 88.70 79.65
N GLU A 13 -8.41 89.32 79.61
CA GLU A 13 -7.22 88.73 79.01
C GLU A 13 -6.80 87.59 79.95
N ASP A 14 -6.92 86.36 79.46
CA ASP A 14 -6.18 85.18 79.93
C ASP A 14 -5.91 84.35 78.66
N ASP A 15 -4.77 84.64 78.04
CA ASP A 15 -3.81 83.72 77.40
C ASP A 15 -4.31 82.33 76.93
N VAL A 16 -4.49 82.15 75.60
CA VAL A 16 -4.01 80.97 74.83
C VAL A 16 -3.72 81.39 73.38
N THR A 17 -2.44 81.53 73.10
CA THR A 17 -1.68 81.54 71.82
C THR A 17 -2.37 81.38 70.44
N PRO A 18 -1.95 82.17 69.42
CA PRO A 18 -2.34 82.05 68.01
C PRO A 18 -1.44 81.13 67.15
N VAL A 19 -0.88 80.04 67.70
CA VAL A 19 0.27 79.30 67.09
C VAL A 19 -0.09 77.89 66.55
N THR A 20 -1.33 77.41 66.72
CA THR A 20 -1.70 76.00 66.46
C THR A 20 -2.23 75.68 65.04
N SER A 21 -2.74 76.64 64.24
CA SER A 21 -3.30 76.32 62.90
C SER A 21 -2.24 76.14 61.81
N ASP A 22 -1.21 77.00 61.78
CA ASP A 22 -0.16 76.95 60.75
C ASP A 22 0.80 75.79 60.98
N ALA A 23 1.08 75.45 62.24
CA ALA A 23 1.85 74.26 62.61
C ALA A 23 1.12 72.96 62.22
N ASN A 24 -0.20 72.91 62.37
CA ASN A 24 -1.02 71.76 61.97
C ASN A 24 -1.12 71.62 60.43
N MET A 25 -1.22 72.72 59.69
CA MET A 25 -1.20 72.71 58.22
C MET A 25 0.19 72.32 57.66
N ALA A 26 1.27 72.78 58.29
CA ALA A 26 2.63 72.35 57.94
C ALA A 26 2.87 70.86 58.24
N ALA A 27 2.31 70.34 59.34
CA ALA A 27 2.39 68.91 59.66
C ALA A 27 1.57 68.05 58.69
N LEU A 28 0.36 68.48 58.29
CA LEU A 28 -0.48 67.77 57.32
C LEU A 28 0.15 67.75 55.92
N THR A 29 0.74 68.86 55.48
CA THR A 29 1.43 68.92 54.18
C THR A 29 2.69 68.06 54.16
N LYS A 30 3.43 68.00 55.27
CA LYS A 30 4.57 67.09 55.42
C LYS A 30 4.13 65.62 55.38
N LEU A 31 3.07 65.26 56.11
CA LEU A 31 2.52 63.90 56.11
C LEU A 31 1.99 63.49 54.73
N LEU A 32 1.36 64.41 54.00
CA LEU A 32 0.89 64.17 52.63
C LEU A 32 2.07 63.92 51.67
N GLU A 33 3.17 64.66 51.79
CA GLU A 33 4.35 64.43 50.96
C GLU A 33 5.04 63.10 51.34
N GLU A 34 5.14 62.77 52.63
CA GLU A 34 5.64 61.47 53.10
C GLU A 34 4.78 60.30 52.56
N HIS A 35 3.45 60.40 52.61
CA HIS A 35 2.55 59.40 52.04
C HIS A 35 2.66 59.30 50.51
N LYS A 36 2.83 60.43 49.81
CA LYS A 36 3.02 60.46 48.35
C LYS A 36 4.35 59.82 47.94
N GLU A 37 5.42 60.07 48.69
CA GLU A 37 6.72 59.43 48.49
C GLU A 37 6.65 57.92 48.79
N ALA A 38 6.00 57.52 49.88
CA ALA A 38 5.79 56.11 50.24
C ALA A 38 4.99 55.36 49.16
N LEU A 39 3.86 55.93 48.71
CA LEU A 39 3.07 55.37 47.62
C LEU A 39 3.88 55.30 46.31
N SER A 40 4.65 56.34 45.99
CA SER A 40 5.53 56.32 44.81
C SER A 40 6.59 55.22 44.90
N MET A 41 7.15 54.99 46.09
CA MET A 41 8.09 53.89 46.33
C MET A 41 7.43 52.52 46.23
N GLU A 42 6.22 52.34 46.77
CA GLU A 42 5.45 51.10 46.66
C GLU A 42 5.03 50.82 45.20
N PHE A 43 4.62 51.83 44.44
CA PHE A 43 4.32 51.66 43.02
C PHE A 43 5.57 51.30 42.22
N LYS A 44 6.70 51.96 42.46
CA LYS A 44 7.98 51.62 41.80
C LYS A 44 8.44 50.21 42.16
N SER A 45 8.31 49.81 43.43
CA SER A 45 8.70 48.46 43.87
C SER A 45 7.77 47.37 43.30
N ALA A 46 6.51 47.69 43.02
CA ALA A 46 5.57 46.77 42.36
C ALA A 46 5.70 46.73 40.83
N ILE A 47 6.01 47.86 40.18
CA ILE A 47 6.10 47.96 38.72
C ILE A 47 7.40 47.33 38.18
N THR A 48 8.53 47.57 38.83
CA THR A 48 9.83 47.02 38.38
C THR A 48 9.87 45.49 38.20
N PRO A 49 9.31 44.65 39.10
CA PRO A 49 9.23 43.20 38.86
C PRO A 49 8.21 42.82 37.79
N LEU A 50 7.18 43.64 37.53
CA LEU A 50 6.24 43.43 36.43
C LEU A 50 6.88 43.71 35.08
N GLU A 51 7.68 44.78 34.97
CA GLU A 51 8.48 45.09 33.78
C GLU A 51 9.45 43.95 33.47
N ALA A 52 10.20 43.46 34.47
CA ALA A 52 11.11 42.33 34.29
C ALA A 52 10.39 41.03 33.85
N LYS A 53 9.19 40.77 34.39
CA LYS A 53 8.36 39.63 33.95
C LYS A 53 7.84 39.83 32.53
N LEU A 54 7.49 41.06 32.15
CA LEU A 54 7.04 41.38 30.80
C LEU A 54 8.16 41.18 29.78
N ASP A 55 9.38 41.64 30.10
CA ASP A 55 10.57 41.42 29.27
C ASP A 55 10.88 39.93 29.12
N TYR A 56 10.75 39.15 30.20
CA TYR A 56 10.91 37.69 30.16
C TYR A 56 9.84 37.01 29.28
N VAL A 57 8.58 37.43 29.39
CA VAL A 57 7.49 36.94 28.53
C VAL A 57 7.75 37.33 27.07
N GLN A 58 8.20 38.55 26.80
CA GLN A 58 8.53 38.99 25.45
C GLN A 58 9.66 38.14 24.86
N ALA A 59 10.73 37.90 25.62
CA ALA A 59 11.84 37.05 25.20
C ALA A 59 11.37 35.61 24.89
N THR A 60 10.57 35.00 25.77
CA THR A 60 10.04 33.64 25.56
C THR A 60 9.07 33.57 24.37
N VAL A 61 8.24 34.59 24.15
CA VAL A 61 7.36 34.67 22.97
C VAL A 61 8.20 34.79 21.69
N THR A 62 9.28 35.56 21.69
CA THR A 62 10.18 35.65 20.52
C THR A 62 10.89 34.32 20.24
N ASP A 63 11.39 33.63 21.28
CA ASP A 63 11.99 32.30 21.13
C ASP A 63 10.98 31.28 20.57
N HIS A 64 9.77 31.26 21.12
CA HIS A 64 8.69 30.43 20.60
C HIS A 64 8.34 30.77 19.15
N GLY A 65 8.34 32.05 18.77
CA GLY A 65 8.16 32.49 17.40
C GLY A 65 9.21 31.89 16.45
N HIS A 66 10.50 31.98 16.84
CA HIS A 66 11.58 31.38 16.06
C HIS A 66 11.45 29.85 15.93
N ARG A 67 11.09 29.18 17.03
CA ARG A 67 10.87 27.73 17.04
C ARG A 67 9.68 27.32 16.17
N LEU A 68 8.59 28.09 16.19
CA LEU A 68 7.42 27.86 15.34
C LEU A 68 7.77 28.00 13.85
N THR A 69 8.47 29.07 13.46
CA THR A 69 8.92 29.25 12.06
C THR A 69 9.83 28.10 11.61
N SER A 70 10.72 27.62 12.49
CA SER A 70 11.57 26.45 12.20
C SER A 70 10.75 25.18 12.03
N LEU A 71 9.75 24.94 12.89
CA LEU A 71 8.85 23.80 12.77
C LEU A 71 8.00 23.86 11.50
N GLU A 72 7.47 25.02 11.13
CA GLU A 72 6.71 25.23 9.90
C GLU A 72 7.57 24.95 8.66
N ALA A 73 8.80 25.45 8.62
CA ALA A 73 9.73 25.18 7.53
C ALA A 73 10.05 23.68 7.40
N ASN A 74 10.30 23.00 8.52
CA ASN A 74 10.53 21.55 8.54
C ASN A 74 9.28 20.77 8.11
N ALA A 75 8.09 21.19 8.55
CA ALA A 75 6.84 20.55 8.17
C ALA A 75 6.57 20.66 6.66
N ASN A 76 6.81 21.85 6.07
CA ASN A 76 6.71 22.05 4.63
C ASN A 76 7.71 21.17 3.87
N GLN A 77 8.97 21.13 4.32
CA GLN A 77 9.98 20.28 3.71
C GLN A 77 9.61 18.78 3.77
N LEU A 78 9.08 18.32 4.91
CA LEU A 78 8.61 16.94 5.04
C LEU A 78 7.40 16.66 4.15
N SER A 79 6.48 17.61 4.01
CA SER A 79 5.34 17.50 3.10
C SER A 79 5.80 17.37 1.65
N ASP A 80 6.73 18.21 1.21
CA ASP A 80 7.31 18.14 -0.14
C ASP A 80 8.03 16.81 -0.39
N GLN A 81 8.79 16.32 0.61
CA GLN A 81 9.44 15.01 0.54
C GLN A 81 8.43 13.87 0.46
N MET A 82 7.33 13.94 1.21
CA MET A 82 6.26 12.94 1.18
C MET A 82 5.61 12.86 -0.21
N VAL A 83 5.25 14.02 -0.79
CA VAL A 83 4.69 14.08 -2.16
C VAL A 83 5.68 13.51 -3.18
N ALA A 84 6.96 13.88 -3.08
CA ALA A 84 7.98 13.35 -3.98
C ALA A 84 8.17 11.82 -3.83
N MET A 85 8.04 11.29 -2.61
CA MET A 85 8.11 9.86 -2.36
C MET A 85 6.89 9.11 -2.89
N GLU A 86 5.68 9.64 -2.70
CA GLU A 86 4.46 9.08 -3.26
C GLU A 86 4.53 9.01 -4.80
N ALA A 87 5.01 10.07 -5.44
CA ALA A 87 5.22 10.09 -6.89
C ALA A 87 6.22 9.02 -7.35
N LYS A 88 7.31 8.81 -6.60
CA LYS A 88 8.29 7.74 -6.88
C LYS A 88 7.68 6.35 -6.69
N CYS A 89 6.88 6.13 -5.65
CA CYS A 89 6.20 4.87 -5.40
C CYS A 89 5.24 4.54 -6.56
N ALA A 90 4.40 5.50 -6.97
CA ALA A 90 3.48 5.31 -8.10
C ALA A 90 4.23 5.00 -9.41
N ALA A 91 5.32 5.72 -9.70
CA ALA A 91 6.15 5.44 -10.87
C ALA A 91 6.83 4.07 -10.81
N MET A 92 7.24 3.62 -9.62
CA MET A 92 7.85 2.31 -9.41
C MET A 92 6.82 1.19 -9.58
N GLU A 93 5.60 1.35 -9.08
CA GLU A 93 4.49 0.40 -9.29
C GLU A 93 4.15 0.27 -10.78
N GLU A 94 4.09 1.38 -11.52
CA GLU A 94 3.84 1.35 -12.96
C GLU A 94 4.95 0.57 -13.70
N ARG A 95 6.22 0.85 -13.39
CA ARG A 95 7.37 0.13 -13.98
C ARG A 95 7.37 -1.34 -13.61
N TYR A 96 7.05 -1.67 -12.36
CA TYR A 96 6.94 -3.05 -11.88
C TYR A 96 5.84 -3.80 -12.63
N ASN A 97 4.66 -3.20 -12.80
CA ASN A 97 3.55 -3.81 -13.54
C ASN A 97 3.90 -4.03 -15.02
N LYS A 98 4.56 -3.05 -15.67
CA LYS A 98 5.04 -3.20 -17.05
C LYS A 98 6.07 -4.32 -17.17
N LEU A 99 7.02 -4.40 -16.23
CA LEU A 99 8.05 -5.43 -16.24
C LEU A 99 7.44 -6.81 -15.99
N LYS A 100 6.52 -6.93 -15.03
CA LYS A 100 5.79 -8.16 -14.73
C LYS A 100 5.01 -8.65 -15.97
N ALA A 101 4.28 -7.77 -16.64
CA ALA A 101 3.56 -8.11 -17.87
C ALA A 101 4.51 -8.58 -18.99
N LYS A 102 5.66 -7.90 -19.16
CA LYS A 102 6.69 -8.29 -20.14
C LYS A 102 7.30 -9.66 -19.83
N THR A 103 7.60 -9.93 -18.56
CA THR A 103 8.15 -11.23 -18.13
C THR A 103 7.15 -12.35 -18.39
N ILE A 104 5.86 -12.14 -18.08
CA ILE A 104 4.79 -13.11 -18.36
C ILE A 104 4.68 -13.39 -19.87
N ASP A 105 4.73 -12.36 -20.72
CA ASP A 105 4.68 -12.52 -22.18
C ASP A 105 5.91 -13.28 -22.71
N LEU A 106 7.12 -12.92 -22.27
CA LEU A 106 8.35 -13.60 -22.68
C LEU A 106 8.38 -15.07 -22.25
N GLU A 107 7.99 -15.35 -21.01
CA GLU A 107 7.92 -16.71 -20.50
C GLU A 107 6.84 -17.52 -21.23
N SER A 108 5.66 -16.94 -21.45
CA SER A 108 4.58 -17.57 -22.22
C SER A 108 5.06 -17.92 -23.63
N ARG A 109 5.71 -16.98 -24.34
CA ARG A 109 6.30 -17.20 -25.67
C ARG A 109 7.32 -18.33 -25.67
N SER A 110 8.18 -18.37 -24.68
CA SER A 110 9.19 -19.42 -24.54
C SER A 110 8.58 -20.80 -24.29
N ARG A 111 7.43 -20.87 -23.60
CA ARG A 111 6.74 -22.12 -23.27
C ARG A 111 5.67 -22.52 -24.28
N ARG A 112 5.38 -21.71 -25.31
CA ARG A 112 4.33 -21.99 -26.31
C ARG A 112 4.42 -23.37 -26.94
N ASN A 113 5.62 -23.88 -27.17
CA ASN A 113 5.87 -25.20 -27.78
C ASN A 113 5.99 -26.34 -26.76
N ASN A 114 5.85 -26.03 -25.47
CA ASN A 114 5.99 -27.02 -24.41
C ASN A 114 4.64 -27.68 -24.09
N ILE A 115 4.70 -28.98 -23.87
CA ILE A 115 3.61 -29.78 -23.33
C ILE A 115 4.04 -30.39 -22.00
N ARG A 116 3.07 -30.62 -21.13
CA ARG A 116 3.24 -31.20 -19.81
C ARG A 116 2.40 -32.46 -19.69
N ILE A 117 3.04 -33.60 -19.44
CA ILE A 117 2.38 -34.88 -19.23
C ILE A 117 2.40 -35.22 -17.74
N ILE A 118 1.23 -35.58 -17.20
CA ILE A 118 1.02 -35.96 -15.81
C ILE A 118 0.55 -37.43 -15.76
N GLY A 119 1.05 -38.19 -14.78
CA GLY A 119 0.63 -39.59 -14.55
C GLY A 119 1.59 -40.65 -15.09
N LEU A 120 2.71 -40.24 -15.72
CA LEU A 120 3.71 -41.19 -16.23
C LEU A 120 4.54 -41.83 -15.09
N PRO A 121 4.62 -43.17 -15.00
CA PRO A 121 5.45 -43.89 -14.03
C PRO A 121 6.89 -43.39 -14.05
N GLU A 122 7.54 -43.32 -12.89
CA GLU A 122 8.92 -42.82 -12.80
C GLU A 122 9.95 -43.80 -13.39
N SER A 123 11.03 -43.26 -13.95
CA SER A 123 12.22 -44.00 -14.42
C SER A 123 12.00 -44.87 -15.68
N ILE A 124 10.98 -44.55 -16.48
CA ILE A 124 10.67 -45.26 -17.75
C ILE A 124 11.43 -44.70 -18.96
N GLU A 125 11.99 -43.49 -18.83
CA GLU A 125 12.54 -42.72 -19.95
C GLU A 125 13.87 -43.25 -20.49
N GLY A 126 14.56 -44.08 -19.72
CA GLY A 126 15.88 -44.61 -20.04
C GLY A 126 16.92 -43.51 -20.27
N THR A 127 17.93 -43.82 -21.09
CA THR A 127 19.08 -42.93 -21.37
C THR A 127 18.73 -41.79 -22.33
N ARG A 128 17.68 -41.93 -23.16
CA ARG A 128 17.28 -40.93 -24.18
C ARG A 128 15.80 -40.52 -24.01
N PRO A 129 15.49 -39.61 -23.07
CA PRO A 129 14.12 -39.21 -22.78
C PRO A 129 13.34 -38.66 -23.98
N ALA A 130 13.99 -37.91 -24.87
CA ALA A 130 13.34 -37.32 -26.04
C ALA A 130 12.84 -38.40 -27.02
N ALA A 131 13.69 -39.36 -27.37
CA ALA A 131 13.31 -40.44 -28.28
C ALA A 131 12.23 -41.36 -27.69
N PHE A 132 12.35 -41.68 -26.40
CA PHE A 132 11.32 -42.44 -25.68
C PHE A 132 9.97 -41.70 -25.72
N SER A 133 10.00 -40.40 -25.45
CA SER A 133 8.77 -39.60 -25.34
C SER A 133 8.12 -39.36 -26.72
N SER A 134 8.89 -39.37 -27.80
CA SER A 134 8.35 -39.36 -29.17
C SER A 134 7.54 -40.63 -29.44
N GLY A 135 8.07 -41.81 -29.11
CA GLY A 135 7.35 -43.07 -29.27
C GLY A 135 6.12 -43.16 -28.36
N LEU A 136 6.27 -42.71 -27.12
CA LEU A 136 5.18 -42.65 -26.14
C LEU A 136 3.99 -41.80 -26.64
N LEU A 137 4.25 -40.66 -27.30
CA LEU A 137 3.18 -39.82 -27.82
C LEU A 137 2.38 -40.51 -28.93
N VAL A 138 3.05 -41.29 -29.78
CA VAL A 138 2.38 -42.11 -30.81
C VAL A 138 1.55 -43.20 -30.16
N GLU A 139 2.09 -43.92 -29.17
CA GLU A 139 1.37 -44.97 -28.44
C GLU A 139 0.14 -44.43 -27.68
N LEU A 140 0.26 -43.26 -27.04
CA LEU A 140 -0.82 -42.64 -26.27
C LEU A 140 -1.95 -42.11 -27.15
N LEU A 141 -1.61 -41.45 -28.26
CA LEU A 141 -2.59 -40.79 -29.13
C LEU A 141 -3.20 -41.76 -30.15
N GLY A 142 -2.47 -42.82 -30.50
CA GLY A 142 -2.86 -43.82 -31.49
C GLY A 142 -2.39 -43.47 -32.90
N ASP A 143 -2.32 -44.51 -33.74
CA ASP A 143 -1.91 -44.41 -35.13
C ASP A 143 -2.97 -43.62 -35.93
N GLY A 144 -2.58 -42.48 -36.49
CA GLY A 144 -3.44 -41.63 -37.34
C GLY A 144 -3.68 -40.21 -36.83
N VAL A 145 -3.33 -39.89 -35.57
CA VAL A 145 -3.41 -38.50 -35.07
C VAL A 145 -2.22 -37.67 -35.55
N LEU A 146 -1.04 -38.29 -35.58
CA LEU A 146 0.20 -37.65 -36.00
C LEU A 146 0.69 -38.27 -37.32
N PRO A 147 1.13 -37.47 -38.30
CA PRO A 147 1.61 -37.98 -39.59
C PRO A 147 2.95 -38.72 -39.48
N SER A 148 3.75 -38.37 -38.47
CA SER A 148 5.03 -38.96 -38.15
C SER A 148 5.28 -38.85 -36.64
N PRO A 149 6.20 -39.65 -36.08
CA PRO A 149 6.65 -39.47 -34.70
C PRO A 149 7.12 -38.02 -34.48
N PRO A 150 6.62 -37.33 -33.45
CA PRO A 150 6.87 -35.91 -33.27
C PRO A 150 8.33 -35.66 -32.90
N GLU A 151 8.98 -34.75 -33.61
CA GLU A 151 10.32 -34.28 -33.25
C GLU A 151 10.28 -33.44 -31.97
N LEU A 152 11.14 -33.82 -31.03
CA LEU A 152 11.21 -33.21 -29.70
C LEU A 152 12.61 -32.63 -29.48
N ASP A 153 12.67 -31.33 -29.22
CA ASP A 153 13.92 -30.64 -28.89
C ASP A 153 14.47 -31.10 -27.55
N ARG A 154 13.57 -31.31 -26.58
CA ARG A 154 13.92 -31.67 -25.20
C ARG A 154 12.76 -32.38 -24.53
N ALA A 155 13.06 -33.39 -23.72
CA ALA A 155 12.12 -34.01 -22.79
C ALA A 155 12.83 -34.21 -21.45
N HIS A 156 12.19 -33.79 -20.36
CA HIS A 156 12.74 -33.94 -19.01
C HIS A 156 11.62 -33.94 -17.98
N ARG A 157 11.88 -34.54 -16.81
CA ARG A 157 10.98 -34.38 -15.66
C ARG A 157 11.16 -33.02 -15.02
N ALA A 158 10.10 -32.54 -14.37
CA ALA A 158 10.17 -31.36 -13.52
C ALA A 158 11.35 -31.49 -12.52
N LEU A 159 12.08 -30.39 -12.32
CA LEU A 159 13.28 -30.32 -11.48
C LEU A 159 12.96 -30.33 -9.97
N THR A 160 11.93 -31.07 -9.56
CA THR A 160 11.57 -31.28 -8.15
C THR A 160 12.21 -32.56 -7.62
N ALA A 161 12.37 -32.68 -6.30
CA ALA A 161 12.88 -33.89 -5.65
C ALA A 161 12.08 -35.12 -6.07
N LYS A 162 12.76 -36.28 -6.16
CA LYS A 162 12.11 -37.53 -6.53
C LYS A 162 11.07 -37.89 -5.47
N PRO A 163 9.79 -38.06 -5.84
CA PRO A 163 8.75 -38.47 -4.92
C PRO A 163 9.01 -39.85 -4.32
N ALA A 164 8.49 -40.10 -3.11
CA ALA A 164 8.54 -41.41 -2.49
C ALA A 164 7.74 -42.45 -3.32
N PRO A 165 8.14 -43.74 -3.30
CA PRO A 165 7.38 -44.79 -3.97
C PRO A 165 5.90 -44.77 -3.55
N GLY A 166 4.99 -44.76 -4.52
CA GLY A 166 3.53 -44.69 -4.29
C GLY A 166 2.92 -43.29 -4.28
N SER A 167 3.73 -42.23 -4.20
CA SER A 167 3.23 -40.85 -4.37
C SER A 167 3.12 -40.45 -5.84
N ARG A 168 2.52 -39.27 -6.10
CA ARG A 168 2.22 -38.81 -7.47
C ARG A 168 3.51 -38.60 -8.28
N PRO A 169 3.68 -39.24 -9.46
CA PRO A 169 4.87 -39.06 -10.28
C PRO A 169 5.09 -37.61 -10.73
N ARG A 170 6.36 -37.21 -10.89
CA ARG A 170 6.69 -35.88 -11.44
C ARG A 170 6.19 -35.73 -12.87
N ALA A 171 5.68 -34.54 -13.19
CA ALA A 171 5.29 -34.23 -14.56
C ALA A 171 6.51 -34.24 -15.50
N VAL A 172 6.29 -34.71 -16.72
CA VAL A 172 7.27 -34.66 -17.81
C VAL A 172 6.97 -33.43 -18.66
N ILE A 173 7.97 -32.58 -18.86
CA ILE A 173 7.91 -31.39 -19.69
C ILE A 173 8.68 -31.68 -20.98
N MET A 174 8.02 -31.48 -22.10
CA MET A 174 8.56 -31.77 -23.42
C MET A 174 8.39 -30.56 -24.33
N ARG A 175 9.43 -30.21 -25.08
CA ARG A 175 9.38 -29.16 -26.09
C ARG A 175 9.24 -29.81 -27.46
N VAL A 176 8.11 -29.56 -28.11
CA VAL A 176 7.83 -30.04 -29.47
C VAL A 176 8.44 -29.06 -30.47
N HIS A 177 9.14 -29.57 -31.49
CA HIS A 177 9.81 -28.72 -32.47
C HIS A 177 8.79 -27.86 -33.25
N HIS A 178 7.72 -28.49 -33.72
CA HIS A 178 6.69 -27.87 -34.56
C HIS A 178 5.43 -27.50 -33.76
N TYR A 179 5.05 -26.22 -33.80
CA TYR A 179 3.87 -25.71 -33.10
C TYR A 179 2.55 -26.40 -33.52
N LYS A 180 2.39 -26.69 -34.83
CA LYS A 180 1.20 -27.37 -35.36
C LYS A 180 1.02 -28.78 -34.79
N ILE A 181 2.11 -29.52 -34.65
CA ILE A 181 2.13 -30.86 -34.04
C ILE A 181 1.73 -30.76 -32.57
N LYS A 182 2.29 -29.79 -31.84
CA LYS A 182 1.91 -29.52 -30.45
C LYS A 182 0.42 -29.24 -30.31
N GLU A 183 -0.15 -28.40 -31.16
CA GLU A 183 -1.59 -28.12 -31.13
C GLU A 183 -2.44 -29.36 -31.41
N ALA A 184 -2.06 -30.20 -32.38
CA ALA A 184 -2.75 -31.45 -32.65
C ALA A 184 -2.76 -32.38 -31.42
N ILE A 185 -1.60 -32.55 -30.77
CA ILE A 185 -1.45 -33.33 -29.52
C ILE A 185 -2.39 -32.80 -28.43
N VAL A 186 -2.39 -31.48 -28.20
CA VAL A 186 -3.20 -30.87 -27.14
C VAL A 186 -4.69 -30.95 -27.46
N GLN A 187 -5.09 -30.74 -28.73
CA GLN A 187 -6.49 -30.85 -29.15
C GLN A 187 -7.00 -32.27 -28.96
N GLU A 188 -6.22 -33.27 -29.36
CA GLU A 188 -6.62 -34.66 -29.20
C GLU A 188 -6.69 -35.07 -27.74
N SER A 189 -5.73 -34.63 -26.91
CA SER A 189 -5.81 -34.83 -25.46
C SER A 189 -7.01 -34.16 -24.81
N ARG A 190 -7.50 -33.03 -25.35
CA ARG A 190 -8.73 -32.38 -24.86
C ARG A 190 -9.99 -33.13 -25.27
N ARG A 191 -10.00 -33.74 -26.46
CA ARG A 191 -11.12 -34.57 -26.93
C ARG A 191 -11.25 -35.84 -26.10
N ARG A 192 -10.14 -36.55 -25.90
CA ARG A 192 -10.05 -37.82 -25.15
C ARG A 192 -9.76 -37.61 -23.66
N ARG A 193 -10.27 -36.52 -23.09
CA ARG A 193 -9.94 -36.11 -21.72
C ARG A 193 -10.43 -37.17 -20.72
N GLY A 194 -9.49 -37.82 -20.04
CA GLY A 194 -9.77 -38.87 -19.04
C GLY A 194 -9.71 -40.30 -19.59
N GLU A 195 -9.56 -40.46 -20.90
CA GLU A 195 -9.49 -41.79 -21.56
C GLU A 195 -8.05 -42.23 -21.82
N LEU A 196 -7.11 -41.27 -21.87
CA LEU A 196 -5.70 -41.56 -22.09
C LEU A 196 -5.12 -42.34 -20.92
N SER A 197 -4.54 -43.51 -21.22
CA SER A 197 -3.87 -44.34 -20.23
C SER A 197 -2.59 -44.92 -20.81
N TYR A 198 -1.59 -45.14 -19.95
CA TYR A 198 -0.34 -45.79 -20.29
C TYR A 198 -0.08 -46.90 -19.28
N ARG A 199 0.07 -48.14 -19.75
CA ARG A 199 0.25 -49.33 -18.90
C ARG A 199 -0.80 -49.43 -17.79
N GLY A 200 -2.06 -49.16 -18.12
CA GLY A 200 -3.19 -49.20 -17.19
C GLY A 200 -3.25 -48.04 -16.18
N LYS A 201 -2.36 -47.05 -16.25
CA LYS A 201 -2.43 -45.84 -15.41
C LYS A 201 -2.97 -44.66 -16.20
N PRO A 202 -3.85 -43.82 -15.63
CA PRO A 202 -4.39 -42.65 -16.31
C PRO A 202 -3.29 -41.61 -16.55
N VAL A 203 -3.26 -41.07 -17.77
CA VAL A 203 -2.31 -40.05 -18.20
C VAL A 203 -3.08 -38.84 -18.71
N ALA A 204 -2.58 -37.64 -18.45
CA ALA A 204 -3.18 -36.41 -18.96
C ALA A 204 -2.10 -35.49 -19.54
N ILE A 205 -2.39 -34.91 -20.70
CA ILE A 205 -1.50 -33.97 -21.40
C ILE A 205 -2.10 -32.57 -21.31
N PHE A 206 -1.26 -31.60 -20.96
CA PHE A 206 -1.62 -30.20 -20.83
C PHE A 206 -0.61 -29.31 -21.55
N GLU A 207 -1.01 -28.08 -21.84
CA GLU A 207 -0.07 -27.02 -22.22
C GLU A 207 0.75 -26.60 -20.98
N ASP A 208 2.03 -26.26 -21.16
CA ASP A 208 2.88 -25.73 -20.10
C ASP A 208 2.74 -24.21 -20.03
N TYR A 209 1.84 -23.73 -19.15
CA TYR A 209 1.67 -22.29 -18.90
C TYR A 209 2.65 -21.78 -17.84
N CYS A 210 2.98 -20.49 -17.90
CA CYS A 210 3.68 -19.82 -16.80
C CYS A 210 2.78 -19.79 -15.54
N PRO A 211 3.37 -19.75 -14.34
CA PRO A 211 2.62 -19.87 -13.09
C PRO A 211 1.54 -18.79 -12.93
N GLU A 212 1.81 -17.55 -13.36
CA GLU A 212 0.85 -16.44 -13.29
C GLU A 212 -0.38 -16.68 -14.16
N VAL A 213 -0.20 -17.29 -15.35
CA VAL A 213 -1.32 -17.66 -16.22
C VAL A 213 -2.09 -18.84 -15.63
N VAL A 214 -1.42 -19.77 -14.97
CA VAL A 214 -2.09 -20.86 -14.23
C VAL A 214 -2.96 -20.27 -13.12
N GLU A 215 -2.43 -19.34 -12.31
CA GLU A 215 -3.18 -18.64 -11.26
C GLU A 215 -4.39 -17.88 -11.83
N GLN A 216 -4.23 -17.14 -12.92
CA GLN A 216 -5.37 -16.49 -13.57
C GLN A 216 -6.43 -17.50 -14.01
N ARG A 217 -6.01 -18.66 -14.53
CA ARG A 217 -6.94 -19.73 -14.94
C ARG A 217 -7.62 -20.42 -13.77
N THR A 218 -7.00 -20.51 -12.59
CA THR A 218 -7.65 -21.10 -11.41
C THR A 218 -8.82 -20.26 -10.93
N VAL A 219 -8.76 -18.92 -11.06
CA VAL A 219 -9.88 -18.01 -10.76
C VAL A 219 -11.13 -18.38 -11.57
N TYR A 220 -10.96 -18.76 -12.83
CA TYR A 220 -12.09 -19.12 -13.71
C TYR A 220 -12.54 -20.58 -13.57
N ARG A 221 -11.89 -21.39 -12.73
CA ARG A 221 -12.18 -22.83 -12.61
C ARG A 221 -13.62 -23.10 -12.22
N GLU A 222 -14.15 -22.33 -11.27
CA GLU A 222 -15.53 -22.49 -10.77
C GLU A 222 -16.56 -22.14 -11.84
N VAL A 223 -16.37 -21.00 -12.52
CA VAL A 223 -17.22 -20.57 -13.63
C VAL A 223 -17.23 -21.61 -14.76
N MET A 224 -16.05 -22.13 -15.11
CA MET A 224 -15.93 -23.15 -16.14
C MET A 224 -16.62 -24.46 -15.74
N SER A 225 -16.51 -24.87 -14.49
CA SER A 225 -17.22 -26.05 -13.97
C SER A 225 -18.74 -25.90 -14.11
N ALA A 226 -19.29 -24.73 -13.75
CA ALA A 226 -20.72 -24.46 -13.89
C ALA A 226 -21.17 -24.49 -15.36
N LEU A 227 -20.35 -23.96 -16.28
CA LEU A 227 -20.64 -24.01 -17.71
C LEU A 227 -20.62 -25.44 -18.27
N TYR A 228 -19.67 -26.28 -17.83
CA TYR A 228 -19.63 -27.69 -18.23
C TYR A 228 -20.84 -28.47 -17.73
N GLN A 229 -21.31 -28.22 -16.50
CA GLN A 229 -22.53 -28.85 -15.97
C GLN A 229 -23.77 -28.49 -16.79
N ARG A 230 -23.79 -27.29 -17.38
CA ARG A 230 -24.85 -26.81 -18.28
C ARG A 230 -24.69 -27.31 -19.73
N GLY A 231 -23.72 -28.17 -20.01
CA GLY A 231 -23.48 -28.73 -21.34
C GLY A 231 -22.70 -27.83 -22.29
N PHE A 232 -22.28 -26.63 -21.86
CA PHE A 232 -21.41 -25.78 -22.67
C PHE A 232 -19.98 -26.34 -22.65
N LYS A 233 -19.27 -26.22 -23.78
CA LYS A 233 -17.85 -26.60 -23.92
C LYS A 233 -16.98 -25.36 -24.12
N PRO A 234 -16.88 -24.45 -23.12
CA PRO A 234 -16.04 -23.27 -23.24
C PRO A 234 -14.57 -23.68 -23.33
N SER A 235 -13.80 -22.92 -24.13
CA SER A 235 -12.35 -23.05 -24.23
C SER A 235 -11.69 -21.79 -23.69
N LEU A 236 -10.65 -21.98 -22.89
CA LEU A 236 -9.80 -20.91 -22.40
C LEU A 236 -8.71 -20.64 -23.44
N PRO A 237 -8.67 -19.47 -24.13
CA PRO A 237 -7.54 -19.12 -24.99
C PRO A 237 -6.19 -19.27 -24.26
N SER A 238 -5.20 -19.80 -24.97
CA SER A 238 -3.85 -20.09 -24.46
C SER A 238 -3.07 -18.84 -24.04
N GLU A 239 -3.42 -17.66 -24.56
CA GLU A 239 -2.67 -16.42 -24.34
C GLU A 239 -3.43 -15.42 -23.45
N ALA A 240 -2.79 -15.02 -22.36
CA ALA A 240 -3.21 -13.89 -21.52
C ALA A 240 -2.76 -12.56 -22.15
N THR A 241 -3.29 -12.23 -23.33
CA THR A 241 -3.20 -10.88 -23.86
C THR A 241 -4.39 -10.07 -23.35
N ASP A 242 -4.18 -8.78 -23.06
CA ASP A 242 -5.23 -7.85 -22.58
C ASP A 242 -6.42 -7.78 -23.57
N HIS A 243 -6.16 -8.08 -24.85
CA HIS A 243 -7.16 -8.25 -25.90
C HIS A 243 -8.12 -9.43 -25.63
N ASN A 244 -7.63 -10.50 -25.00
CA ASN A 244 -8.46 -11.62 -24.57
C ASN A 244 -9.26 -11.30 -23.29
N LYS A 245 -8.87 -10.33 -22.44
CA LYS A 245 -9.64 -9.90 -21.26
C LYS A 245 -11.07 -9.48 -21.59
N ARG A 246 -11.25 -8.74 -22.69
CA ARG A 246 -12.58 -8.40 -23.22
C ARG A 246 -13.35 -9.61 -23.77
N ARG A 247 -12.62 -10.61 -24.29
CA ARG A 247 -13.21 -11.90 -24.73
C ARG A 247 -13.67 -12.73 -23.53
N TRP A 248 -12.94 -12.66 -22.41
CA TRP A 248 -13.27 -13.28 -21.13
C TRP A 248 -14.53 -12.70 -20.50
N GLU A 249 -14.67 -11.37 -20.50
CA GLU A 249 -15.89 -10.68 -20.04
C GLU A 249 -17.11 -11.04 -20.90
N LYS A 250 -16.94 -11.16 -22.23
CA LYS A 250 -18.02 -11.59 -23.13
C LYS A 250 -18.48 -13.03 -22.86
N VAL A 251 -17.57 -13.97 -22.58
CA VAL A 251 -17.93 -15.36 -22.23
C VAL A 251 -18.72 -15.41 -20.92
N LEU A 252 -18.36 -14.55 -19.94
CA LEU A 252 -19.11 -14.40 -18.69
C LEU A 252 -20.50 -13.79 -18.87
N CYS A 253 -20.68 -12.82 -19.78
CA CYS A 253 -21.99 -12.26 -20.11
C CYS A 253 -22.94 -13.29 -20.74
N ILE A 254 -22.42 -14.21 -21.56
CA ILE A 254 -23.25 -15.28 -22.17
C ILE A 254 -23.75 -16.27 -21.11
N GLY A 255 -22.98 -16.51 -20.03
CA GLY A 255 -23.38 -17.40 -18.93
C GLY A 255 -24.42 -16.81 -17.95
N ARG A 256 -24.67 -15.50 -17.99
CA ARG A 256 -25.66 -14.79 -17.15
C ARG A 256 -26.96 -14.46 -17.89
N GLY A 257 -27.08 -14.80 -19.17
CA GLY A 257 -28.23 -14.46 -20.01
C GLY A 257 -28.91 -15.70 -20.59
N ARG A 258 -29.72 -16.40 -19.79
CA ARG A 258 -30.99 -17.06 -20.12
C ARG A 258 -31.50 -17.82 -18.91
#